data_AF-A0A932WYW9-F1
#
_entry.id   AF-A0A932WYW9-F1
#
_cell.length_a   1.000
_cell.length_b   1.000
_cell.length_c   1.000
_cell.angle_alpha   90.00
_cell.angle_beta   90.00
_cell.angle_gamma   90.00
#
_symmetry.space_group_name_H-M   'P 1'
#
loop_
_entity.id
_entity.type
_entity.pdbx_description
1 polymer ?
#
loop_
_entity_poly.entity_id
_entity_poly.type
_entity_poly.pdbx_seq_one_letter_code
_entity_poly.pdbx_strand_id
1 'polypeptide(L)' 'MLYSISERASDSTRAGDELTRVTPPVGQPTTLTWDANGNLLAENAGGQRTTYTWDDENRLTNLVYADGTRETYPKDT' A
#
# COMPACT_ATOMS: atom_id res chain seq x y z
N MET A 1 21.12 0.22 -5.49
CA MET A 1 19.73 0.35 -5.03
C MET A 1 18.93 -0.71 -5.78
N LEU A 2 18.82 -1.91 -5.20
CA LEU A 2 18.11 -3.04 -5.81
C LEU A 2 17.05 -3.48 -4.80
N TYR A 3 15.79 -3.45 -5.21
CA TYR A 3 14.69 -3.99 -4.44
C TYR A 3 14.83 -5.52 -4.48
N SER A 4 15.33 -6.13 -3.41
CA SER A 4 15.22 -7.59 -3.28
C SER A 4 13.75 -7.95 -3.21
N ILE A 5 13.40 -9.20 -3.52
CA ILE A 5 12.24 -9.97 -3.05
C ILE A 5 12.69 -10.70 -1.77
N SER A 6 11.80 -11.05 -0.86
CA SER A 6 12.11 -11.93 0.27
C SER A 6 11.02 -12.98 0.40
N GLU A 7 11.46 -14.16 0.75
CA GLU A 7 10.63 -15.34 0.87
C GLU A 7 10.68 -15.61 2.37
N ARG A 8 9.55 -15.59 3.11
CA ARG A 8 9.58 -16.11 4.49
C ARG A 8 9.06 -17.54 4.53
N ALA A 9 10.02 -18.42 4.77
CA ALA A 9 9.91 -19.73 5.41
C ALA A 9 9.36 -19.56 6.86
N SER A 10 8.73 -20.48 7.58
CA SER A 10 8.45 -21.92 7.45
C SER A 10 7.32 -22.21 8.47
N ASP A 11 6.19 -22.80 8.07
CA ASP A 11 5.45 -23.69 8.97
C ASP A 11 5.52 -25.08 8.36
N SER A 12 6.10 -26.00 9.13
CA SER A 12 6.49 -27.30 8.63
C SER A 12 5.26 -28.19 8.62
N THR A 13 4.46 -28.12 7.55
CA THR A 13 3.83 -29.27 6.92
C THR A 13 3.08 -28.89 5.63
N ARG A 14 3.71 -29.25 4.50
CA ARG A 14 3.11 -29.54 3.19
C ARG A 14 2.63 -28.35 2.34
N ALA A 15 3.54 -27.96 1.44
CA ALA A 15 3.33 -27.72 0.01
C ALA A 15 2.18 -26.78 -0.43
N GLY A 16 2.55 -25.57 -0.85
CA GLY A 16 1.72 -24.70 -1.68
C GLY A 16 1.97 -23.22 -1.40
N ASP A 17 2.94 -22.65 -2.10
CA ASP A 17 3.08 -21.22 -2.46
C ASP A 17 2.37 -20.16 -1.59
N GLU A 18 3.00 -19.70 -0.50
CA GLU A 18 2.77 -18.34 0.01
C GLU A 18 4.11 -17.67 0.35
N LEU A 19 4.65 -16.96 -0.65
CA LEU A 19 5.84 -16.13 -0.50
C LEU A 19 5.50 -14.85 0.26
N THR A 20 5.37 -14.93 1.59
CA THR A 20 5.17 -13.73 2.41
C THR A 20 6.52 -13.11 2.77
N ARG A 21 6.78 -11.94 2.19
CA ARG A 21 8.06 -11.24 2.23
C ARG A 21 8.16 -10.30 3.42
N VAL A 22 8.88 -10.63 4.48
CA VAL A 22 9.16 -9.66 5.57
C VAL A 22 10.61 -9.76 6.06
N THR A 23 11.40 -8.71 5.87
CA THR A 23 12.48 -8.33 6.81
C THR A 23 12.72 -6.82 6.69
N PRO A 24 12.36 -5.98 7.68
CA PRO A 24 12.88 -4.62 7.77
C PRO A 24 13.92 -4.49 8.90
N PRO A 25 15.17 -4.10 8.60
CA PRO A 25 16.05 -3.53 9.61
C PRO A 25 16.28 -2.03 9.34
N VAL A 26 15.90 -1.22 10.32
CA VAL A 26 16.10 0.24 10.46
C VAL A 26 15.55 1.10 9.31
N GLY A 27 14.33 1.58 9.52
CA GLY A 27 13.55 2.38 8.60
C GLY A 27 12.11 1.89 8.69
N GLN A 28 11.17 2.76 9.04
CA GLN A 28 9.76 2.42 9.10
C GLN A 28 9.34 1.81 7.74
N PRO A 29 8.87 0.56 7.68
CA PRO A 29 8.52 -0.07 6.40
C PRO A 29 7.37 0.70 5.76
N THR A 30 7.55 1.12 4.50
CA THR A 30 6.48 1.72 3.69
C THR A 30 5.88 0.67 2.77
N THR A 31 4.58 0.41 2.91
CA THR A 31 3.81 -0.46 2.01
C THR A 31 2.92 0.38 1.12
N LEU A 32 2.92 0.12 -0.18
CA LEU A 32 2.11 0.82 -1.16
C LEU A 32 1.17 -0.19 -1.84
N THR A 33 -0.08 0.20 -2.05
CA THR A 33 -1.10 -0.59 -2.74
C THR A 33 -1.61 0.22 -3.92
N TRP A 34 -1.70 -0.37 -5.10
CA TRP A 34 -2.17 0.28 -6.32
C TRP A 34 -3.35 -0.46 -6.94
N ASP A 35 -4.16 0.25 -7.73
CA ASP A 35 -5.15 -0.36 -8.60
C ASP A 35 -4.53 -0.86 -9.93
N ALA A 36 -5.34 -1.47 -10.79
CA ALA A 36 -4.90 -1.96 -12.09
C ALA A 36 -4.50 -0.85 -13.08
N ASN A 37 -4.92 0.39 -12.83
CA ASN A 37 -4.58 1.57 -13.64
C ASN A 37 -3.28 2.24 -13.16
N GLY A 38 -2.70 1.76 -12.06
CA GLY A 38 -1.48 2.32 -11.46
C GLY A 38 -1.73 3.45 -10.47
N ASN A 39 -2.99 3.71 -10.08
CA ASN A 39 -3.30 4.69 -9.05
C ASN A 39 -3.00 4.13 -7.66
N LEU A 40 -2.35 4.92 -6.81
CA LEU A 40 -2.07 4.54 -5.43
C LEU A 40 -3.39 4.51 -4.64
N LEU A 41 -3.78 3.38 -4.07
CA LEU A 41 -4.98 3.23 -3.23
C LEU A 41 -4.67 3.42 -1.74
N ALA A 42 -3.50 2.98 -1.30
CA ALA A 42 -3.09 3.10 0.09
C ALA A 42 -1.57 3.14 0.23
N GLU A 43 -1.12 3.98 1.16
CA GLU A 43 0.24 4.01 1.66
C GLU A 43 0.22 3.70 3.15
N ASN A 44 1.10 2.83 3.63
CA ASN A 44 1.32 2.60 5.05
C ASN A 44 2.79 2.81 5.37
N ALA A 45 3.13 3.98 5.91
CA ALA A 45 4.49 4.33 6.31
C ALA A 45 4.64 4.12 7.82
N GLY A 46 5.24 2.99 8.21
CA GLY A 46 5.52 2.70 9.62
C GLY A 46 4.29 2.62 10.52
N GLY A 47 3.15 2.16 10.00
CA GLY A 47 1.88 2.09 10.72
C GLY A 47 0.94 3.26 10.45
N GLN A 48 1.42 4.34 9.82
CA GLN A 48 0.58 5.46 9.42
C GLN A 48 -0.04 5.15 8.05
N ARG A 49 -1.34 4.86 8.03
CA ARG A 49 -2.07 4.53 6.81
C ARG A 49 -2.73 5.77 6.21
N THR A 50 -2.38 6.09 4.97
CA THR A 50 -3.07 7.06 4.13
C THR A 50 -3.80 6.33 3.01
N THR A 51 -5.05 6.68 2.72
CA THR A 51 -5.85 6.08 1.64
C THR A 51 -6.29 7.11 0.63
N TYR A 52 -6.31 6.71 -0.63
CA TYR A 52 -6.56 7.56 -1.78
C TYR A 52 -7.71 6.94 -2.58
N THR A 53 -8.68 7.76 -2.95
CA THR A 53 -9.84 7.37 -3.77
C THR A 53 -9.77 8.11 -5.08
N TRP A 54 -9.96 7.38 -6.17
CA TRP A 54 -9.89 7.90 -7.52
C TRP A 54 -11.25 7.73 -8.19
N ASP A 55 -11.59 8.60 -9.13
CA ASP A 55 -12.71 8.38 -10.04
C ASP A 55 -12.31 7.56 -11.27
N ASP A 56 -13.29 7.27 -12.12
CA ASP A 56 -13.11 6.51 -13.37
C ASP A 56 -12.18 7.20 -14.38
N GLU A 57 -11.90 8.49 -14.19
CA GLU A 57 -11.00 9.30 -15.02
C GLU A 57 -9.58 9.40 -14.43
N ASN A 58 -9.26 8.58 -13.41
CA ASN A 58 -7.99 8.56 -12.68
C ASN A 58 -7.67 9.89 -11.99
N ARG A 59 -8.69 10.61 -11.50
CA ARG A 59 -8.51 11.83 -10.71
C ARG A 59 -8.71 11.53 -9.23
N LEU A 60 -7.83 12.06 -8.38
CA LEU A 60 -7.95 11.91 -6.94
C LEU A 60 -9.20 12.66 -6.46
N THR A 61 -10.14 11.95 -5.83
CA THR A 61 -11.38 12.52 -5.30
C THR A 61 -11.38 12.60 -3.78
N ASN A 62 -10.65 11.72 -3.09
CA ASN A 62 -10.59 11.72 -1.64
C ASN A 62 -9.25 11.19 -1.11
N LEU A 63 -8.75 11.84 -0.08
CA LEU A 63 -7.55 11.47 0.66
C LEU A 63 -7.91 11.37 2.14
N VAL A 64 -7.52 10.30 2.80
CA VAL A 64 -7.71 10.11 4.25
C VAL A 64 -6.37 9.78 4.87
N TYR A 65 -5.90 10.61 5.79
CA TYR A 65 -4.63 10.45 6.48
C TYR A 65 -4.77 9.58 7.73
N ALA A 66 -3.63 9.17 8.28
CA ALA A 66 -3.57 8.30 9.45
C ALA A 66 -4.14 8.95 10.73
N ASP A 67 -4.14 10.28 10.81
CA ASP A 67 -4.74 11.05 11.90
C ASP A 67 -6.26 11.22 11.77
N GLY A 68 -6.87 10.66 10.71
CA GLY A 68 -8.28 10.76 10.41
C GLY A 68 -8.70 12.04 9.70
N THR A 69 -7.76 12.96 9.44
CA THR A 69 -8.02 14.11 8.57
C THR A 69 -8.29 13.62 7.15
N ARG A 70 -9.15 14.35 6.43
CA ARG A 70 -9.54 14.00 5.06
C ARG A 70 -9.62 15.23 4.18
N GLU A 71 -9.21 15.05 2.94
CA GLU A 71 -9.34 16.05 1.88
C GLU A 71 -10.21 15.47 0.78
N THR A 72 -11.23 16.21 0.36
CA THR A 72 -12.11 15.82 -0.73
C THR A 72 -11.96 16.83 -1.86
N TYR A 73 -11.71 16.32 -3.05
CA TYR A 73 -11.52 17.12 -4.25
C TYR A 73 -12.82 17.08 -5.07
N PRO A 74 -13.34 18.24 -5.50
CA PRO A 74 -14.52 18.27 -6.33
C PRO A 74 -14.21 17.62 -7.68
N LYS A 75 -15.12 16.74 -8.14
CA LYS A 75 -15.17 16.39 -9.56
C LYS A 75 -15.64 17.63 -10.30
N ASP A 76 -14.87 18.11 -11.28
CA ASP A 76 -15.36 19.13 -12.19
C ASP A 76 -16.63 18.60 -12.86
N THR A 77 -17.74 19.31 -12.67
CA THR A 77 -19.07 18.98 -13.20
C THR A 77 -19.26 19.48 -14.62
#